data_AF-A0A0D0BWK6-F1
#
_entry.id   AF-A0A0D0BWK6-F1
#
_cell.length_a   1.000
_cell.length_b   1.000
_cell.length_c   1.000
_cell.angle_alpha   90.00
_cell.angle_beta   90.00
_cell.angle_gamma   90.00
#
_symmetry.space_group_name_H-M   'P 1'
#
loop_
_entity.id
_entity.type
_entity.pdbx_description
1 polymer ?
#
loop_
_entity_poly.entity_id
_entity_poly.type
_entity_poly.pdbx_seq_one_letter_code
_entity_poly.pdbx_strand_id
1 'polypeptide(L)'
;ILVSPEQLMKPGSEFEKLLVKPAFVSHIISFVFDEVHCIMSWGDFWPEYKEFQRLHYIMSCHVPYLIASATFTPESLSEVKKLLHFRSEKLLTVHTSTDHPNLALCVRKIKYTLSTYADLGFHVLIHIFI
;
A
#
# COMPACT_ATOMS: atom_id res chain seq x y z
N ILE A 1 8.50 7.71 10.84
CA ILE A 1 9.67 7.44 9.99
C ILE A 1 9.15 6.79 8.71
N LEU A 2 9.47 7.33 7.55
CA LEU A 2 9.15 6.71 6.25
C LEU A 2 10.42 6.06 5.70
N VAL A 3 10.30 4.84 5.21
CA VAL A 3 11.43 4.03 4.76
C VAL A 3 10.95 3.07 3.69
N SER A 4 11.74 2.89 2.64
CA SER A 4 11.41 1.93 1.59
C SER A 4 11.67 0.49 2.07
N PRO A 5 11.01 -0.52 1.48
CA PRO A 5 11.30 -1.93 1.74
C PRO A 5 12.79 -2.25 1.58
N GLU A 6 13.42 -1.71 0.53
CA GLU A 6 14.84 -1.88 0.24
C GLU A 6 15.70 -1.41 1.42
N GLN A 7 15.51 -0.19 1.89
CA GLN A 7 16.31 0.34 3.00
C GLN A 7 16.03 -0.39 4.31
N LEU A 8 14.78 -0.80 4.54
CA LEU A 8 14.36 -1.45 5.76
C LEU A 8 14.90 -2.88 5.88
N MET A 9 14.89 -3.64 4.80
CA MET A 9 15.23 -5.08 4.79
C MET A 9 16.62 -5.42 4.26
N LYS A 10 17.32 -4.44 3.66
CA LYS A 10 18.69 -4.65 3.15
C LYS A 10 19.63 -5.09 4.27
N PRO A 11 20.29 -6.25 4.13
CA PRO A 11 21.29 -6.71 5.09
C PRO A 11 22.43 -5.69 5.24
N GLY A 12 22.81 -5.40 6.48
CA GLY A 12 23.84 -4.44 6.84
C GLY A 12 23.42 -2.97 6.73
N SER A 13 22.14 -2.67 6.47
CA SER A 13 21.67 -1.28 6.39
C SER A 13 21.74 -0.58 7.75
N GLU A 14 21.82 0.75 7.74
CA GLU A 14 21.74 1.54 8.96
C GLU A 14 20.40 1.35 9.69
N PHE A 15 19.34 1.02 8.94
CA PHE A 15 18.04 0.68 9.51
C PHE A 15 18.06 -0.65 10.25
N GLU A 16 18.70 -1.68 9.71
CA GLU A 16 18.86 -2.96 10.41
C GLU A 16 19.60 -2.75 11.75
N LYS A 17 20.68 -1.96 11.74
CA LYS A 17 21.43 -1.58 12.95
C LYS A 17 20.59 -0.79 13.95
N LEU A 18 19.63 -0.01 13.48
CA LEU A 18 18.72 0.77 14.31
C LEU A 18 17.64 -0.11 14.94
N LEU A 19 17.08 -1.04 14.15
CA LEU A 19 16.04 -1.97 14.58
C LEU A 19 16.52 -2.99 15.60
N VAL A 20 17.82 -3.23 15.75
CA VAL A 20 18.36 -4.09 16.83
C VAL A 20 18.62 -3.34 18.14
N LYS A 21 18.49 -2.00 18.19
CA LYS A 21 18.75 -1.22 19.39
C LYS A 21 17.51 -1.20 20.30
N PRO A 22 17.56 -1.73 21.54
CA PRO A 22 16.40 -1.74 22.44
C PRO A 22 15.87 -0.34 22.75
N ALA A 23 16.78 0.64 22.87
CA ALA A 23 16.43 2.04 23.08
C ALA A 23 15.64 2.63 21.91
N PHE A 24 15.80 2.13 20.69
CA PHE A 24 14.99 2.56 19.55
C PHE A 24 13.67 1.80 19.50
N VAL A 25 13.73 0.46 19.55
CA VAL A 25 12.54 -0.40 19.41
C VAL A 25 11.50 -0.15 20.49
N SER A 26 11.93 0.16 21.72
CA SER A 26 11.02 0.49 22.84
C SER A 26 10.16 1.75 22.60
N HIS A 27 10.54 2.61 21.66
CA HIS A 27 9.78 3.79 21.29
C HIS A 27 8.91 3.58 20.04
N ILE A 28 8.97 2.41 19.39
CA ILE A 28 8.14 2.12 18.23
C ILE A 28 6.73 1.76 18.70
N ILE A 29 5.76 2.59 18.33
CA ILE A 29 4.35 2.42 18.71
C ILE A 29 3.52 1.67 17.68
N SER A 30 3.94 1.62 16.41
CA SER A 30 3.22 0.96 15.32
C SER A 30 4.12 0.78 14.10
N PHE A 31 3.84 -0.25 13.30
CA PHE A 31 4.32 -0.35 11.92
C PHE A 31 3.16 -0.16 10.95
N VAL A 32 3.39 0.55 9.85
CA VAL A 32 2.37 0.80 8.82
C VAL A 32 2.93 0.37 7.48
N PHE A 33 2.23 -0.56 6.82
CA PHE A 33 2.52 -0.96 5.44
C PHE A 33 1.53 -0.26 4.54
N ASP A 34 2.05 0.66 3.72
CA ASP A 34 1.28 1.33 2.69
C ASP A 34 1.39 0.58 1.36
N GLU A 35 0.34 0.64 0.54
CA GLU A 35 0.21 -0.07 -0.74
C GLU A 35 0.63 -1.54 -0.68
N VAL A 36 0.19 -2.26 0.36
CA VAL A 36 0.67 -3.64 0.61
C VAL A 36 0.41 -4.62 -0.54
N HIS A 37 -0.56 -4.30 -1.41
CA HIS A 37 -0.85 -5.10 -2.59
C HIS A 37 0.37 -5.21 -3.53
N CYS A 38 1.30 -4.25 -3.47
CA CYS A 38 2.56 -4.27 -4.19
C CYS A 38 3.41 -5.50 -3.88
N ILE A 39 3.27 -6.11 -2.70
CA ILE A 39 3.97 -7.36 -2.36
C ILE A 39 3.64 -8.46 -3.38
N MET A 40 2.38 -8.56 -3.79
CA MET A 40 1.93 -9.61 -4.72
C MET A 40 2.30 -9.30 -6.16
N SER A 41 2.18 -8.03 -6.56
CA SER A 41 2.45 -7.63 -7.94
C SER A 41 3.95 -7.47 -8.22
N TRP A 42 4.71 -6.99 -7.24
CA TRP A 42 6.11 -6.58 -7.41
C TRP A 42 7.10 -7.40 -6.58
N GLY A 43 6.64 -8.33 -5.74
CA GLY A 43 7.51 -9.13 -4.87
C GLY A 43 8.53 -10.00 -5.63
N ASP A 44 8.30 -10.29 -6.91
CA ASP A 44 9.27 -10.98 -7.76
C ASP A 44 10.33 -10.03 -8.34
N PHE A 45 10.02 -8.74 -8.45
CA PHE A 45 10.98 -7.71 -8.84
C PHE A 45 11.76 -7.18 -7.62
N TRP A 46 11.13 -7.15 -6.46
CA TRP A 46 11.62 -6.52 -5.22
C TRP A 46 11.58 -7.57 -4.09
N PRO A 47 12.59 -8.46 -4.03
CA PRO A 47 12.59 -9.59 -3.10
C PRO A 47 12.54 -9.17 -1.63
N GLU A 48 12.90 -7.92 -1.31
CA GLU A 48 12.89 -7.37 0.04
C GLU A 48 11.50 -7.38 0.68
N TYR A 49 10.42 -7.35 -0.10
CA TYR A 49 9.07 -7.50 0.41
C TYR A 49 8.83 -8.88 1.05
N LYS A 50 9.51 -9.94 0.56
CA LYS A 50 9.39 -11.30 1.11
C LYS A 50 10.07 -11.43 2.48
N GLU A 51 10.94 -10.48 2.83
CA GLU A 51 11.68 -10.46 4.09
C GLU A 51 10.92 -9.78 5.23
N PHE A 52 9.75 -9.18 4.98
CA PHE A 52 8.97 -8.48 6.02
C PHE A 52 8.58 -9.36 7.21
N GLN A 53 8.47 -10.68 7.03
CA GLN A 53 8.33 -11.62 8.13
C GLN A 53 9.43 -11.47 9.21
N ARG A 54 10.63 -11.00 8.83
CA ARG A 54 11.76 -10.77 9.75
C ARG A 54 11.44 -9.72 10.81
N LEU A 55 10.56 -8.76 10.50
CA LEU A 55 10.13 -7.75 11.46
C LEU A 55 9.47 -8.37 12.69
N HIS A 56 8.77 -9.50 12.55
CA HIS A 56 8.18 -10.18 13.71
C HIS A 56 9.21 -10.75 14.70
N TYR A 57 10.41 -11.09 14.24
CA TYR A 57 11.48 -11.57 15.13
C TYR A 57 12.21 -10.41 15.83
N ILE A 58 12.23 -9.23 15.20
CA ILE A 58 12.90 -8.04 15.73
C ILE A 58 11.98 -7.30 16.70
N MET A 59 10.70 -7.23 16.38
CA MET A 59 9.72 -6.44 17.12
C MET A 59 9.12 -7.27 18.27
N SER A 60 8.98 -6.66 19.44
CA SER A 60 8.23 -7.23 20.55
C SER A 60 6.76 -7.46 20.15
N CYS A 61 6.14 -8.56 20.62
CA CYS A 61 4.74 -8.97 20.37
C CYS A 61 3.65 -7.92 20.61
N HIS A 62 3.97 -6.74 21.14
CA HIS A 62 3.03 -5.69 21.50
C HIS A 62 2.89 -4.58 20.46
N VAL A 63 3.75 -4.52 19.43
CA VAL A 63 3.68 -3.45 18.42
C VAL A 63 2.61 -3.77 17.37
N PRO A 64 1.52 -2.98 17.25
CA PRO A 64 0.47 -3.20 16.27
C PRO A 64 0.95 -2.90 14.84
N TYR A 65 0.47 -3.69 13.88
CA TYR A 65 0.71 -3.48 12.45
C TYR A 65 -0.58 -3.00 11.80
N LEU A 66 -0.48 -1.89 11.06
CA LEU A 66 -1.53 -1.37 10.20
C LEU A 66 -1.16 -1.65 8.75
N ILE A 67 -2.16 -2.05 7.97
CA ILE A 67 -2.01 -2.34 6.56
C ILE A 67 -3.03 -1.54 5.78
N ALA A 68 -2.55 -0.76 4.83
CA ALA A 68 -3.36 0.06 3.95
C ALA A 68 -3.13 -0.38 2.50
N SER A 69 -4.23 -0.48 1.74
CA SER A 69 -4.22 -0.65 0.30
C SER A 69 -5.59 -0.27 -0.26
N ALA A 70 -5.61 0.44 -1.39
CA ALA A 70 -6.85 0.70 -2.12
C ALA A 70 -7.29 -0.53 -2.95
N THR A 71 -6.33 -1.29 -3.46
CA THR A 71 -6.52 -2.46 -4.32
C THR A 71 -6.24 -3.72 -3.52
N PHE A 72 -7.24 -4.20 -2.79
CA PHE A 72 -7.07 -5.37 -1.92
C PHE A 72 -8.12 -6.43 -2.19
N THR A 73 -7.74 -7.44 -2.99
CA THR A 73 -8.61 -8.59 -3.27
C THR A 73 -8.59 -9.57 -2.09
N PRO A 74 -9.62 -10.44 -1.95
CA PRO A 74 -9.59 -11.49 -0.95
C PRO A 74 -8.37 -12.41 -1.05
N GLU A 75 -7.87 -12.64 -2.27
CA GLU A 75 -6.65 -13.42 -2.53
C GLU A 75 -5.41 -12.69 -2.02
N SER A 76 -5.24 -11.40 -2.36
CA SER A 76 -4.13 -10.59 -1.85
C SER A 76 -4.14 -10.49 -0.33
N LEU A 77 -5.32 -10.36 0.29
CA LEU A 77 -5.47 -10.38 1.74
C LEU A 77 -5.00 -11.72 2.34
N SER A 78 -5.38 -12.85 1.73
CA SER A 78 -4.94 -14.19 2.17
C SER A 78 -3.43 -14.32 2.13
N GLU A 79 -2.79 -13.88 1.06
CA GLU A 79 -1.34 -13.98 0.90
C GLU A 79 -0.58 -13.03 1.83
N VAL A 80 -1.05 -11.79 2.03
CA VAL A 80 -0.45 -10.86 3.00
C VAL A 80 -0.58 -11.40 4.42
N LYS A 81 -1.71 -12.02 4.79
CA LYS A 81 -1.86 -12.70 6.09
C LYS A 81 -0.84 -13.81 6.26
N LYS A 82 -0.60 -14.62 5.23
CA LYS A 82 0.40 -15.69 5.26
C LYS A 82 1.80 -15.11 5.40
N LEU A 83 2.18 -14.14 4.57
CA LEU A 83 3.53 -13.57 4.57
C LEU A 83 3.87 -12.86 5.89
N LEU A 84 2.93 -12.10 6.44
CA LEU A 84 3.12 -11.35 7.69
C LEU A 84 2.65 -12.13 8.92
N HIS A 85 2.40 -13.45 8.80
CA HIS A 85 1.99 -14.31 9.90
C HIS A 85 0.86 -13.73 10.78
N PHE A 86 -0.12 -13.04 10.19
CA PHE A 86 -1.21 -12.48 10.97
C PHE A 86 -2.15 -13.56 11.46
N ARG A 87 -2.45 -13.48 12.75
CA ARG A 87 -3.46 -14.29 13.40
C ARG A 87 -4.84 -13.73 13.12
N SER A 88 -5.71 -14.53 12.50
CA SER A 88 -7.06 -14.09 12.11
C SER A 88 -7.88 -13.59 13.30
N GLU A 89 -7.69 -14.20 14.47
CA GLU A 89 -8.34 -13.83 15.74
C GLU A 89 -7.95 -12.45 16.28
N LYS A 90 -6.86 -11.85 15.79
CA LYS A 90 -6.40 -10.51 16.18
C LYS A 90 -6.46 -9.49 15.05
N LEU A 91 -7.06 -9.84 13.92
CA LEU A 91 -7.09 -8.99 12.74
C LEU A 91 -8.45 -8.28 12.61
N LEU A 92 -8.42 -6.95 12.71
CA LEU A 92 -9.53 -6.10 12.29
C LEU A 92 -9.37 -5.77 10.80
N THR A 93 -10.39 -6.09 10.00
CA THR A 93 -10.44 -5.69 8.58
C THR A 93 -11.51 -4.61 8.42
N VAL A 94 -11.10 -3.46 7.89
CA VAL A 94 -12.01 -2.36 7.52
C VAL A 94 -11.99 -2.24 6.01
N HIS A 95 -13.14 -2.43 5.37
CA HIS A 95 -13.31 -2.25 3.93
C HIS A 95 -14.30 -1.12 3.70
N THR A 96 -13.93 -0.19 2.84
CA THR A 96 -14.80 0.91 2.41
C THR A 96 -15.27 0.66 0.98
N SER A 97 -16.47 1.17 0.66
CA SER A 97 -16.96 1.17 -0.71
C SER A 97 -16.06 2.04 -1.60
N THR A 98 -15.89 1.63 -2.85
CA THR A 98 -15.28 2.46 -3.91
C THR A 98 -16.29 3.41 -4.56
N ASP A 99 -17.54 3.40 -4.09
CA ASP A 99 -18.61 4.24 -4.63
C ASP A 99 -18.34 5.72 -4.31
N HIS A 100 -18.40 6.53 -5.36
CA HIS A 100 -18.26 7.97 -5.29
C HIS A 100 -19.47 8.58 -6.01
N PRO A 101 -20.57 8.91 -5.30
CA PRO A 101 -21.80 9.41 -5.94
C PRO A 101 -21.60 10.73 -6.70
N ASN A 102 -20.51 11.44 -6.43
CA ASN A 102 -20.10 12.66 -7.13
C ASN A 102 -19.26 12.39 -8.40
N LEU A 103 -18.96 11.13 -8.74
CA LEU A 103 -18.17 10.74 -9.90
C LEU A 103 -19.06 10.14 -10.99
N ALA A 104 -19.16 10.82 -12.13
CA ALA A 104 -19.83 10.29 -13.32
C ALA A 104 -18.82 9.63 -14.27
N LEU A 105 -18.93 8.32 -14.46
CA LEU A 105 -18.13 7.58 -15.45
C LEU A 105 -18.81 7.64 -16.82
N CYS A 106 -18.09 8.12 -17.85
CA CYS A 106 -18.59 8.14 -19.23
C CYS A 106 -17.54 7.56 -20.20
N VAL A 107 -18.03 6.85 -21.23
CA VAL A 107 -17.19 6.31 -22.30
C VAL A 107 -17.54 7.03 -23.60
N ARG A 108 -16.53 7.61 -24.26
CA ARG A 108 -16.68 8.34 -25.53
C ARG A 108 -15.72 7.78 -26.56
N LYS A 109 -16.21 7.55 -27.77
CA LYS A 109 -15.36 7.15 -28.90
C LYS A 109 -14.53 8.36 -29.35
N ILE A 110 -13.22 8.17 -29.51
CA ILE A 110 -12.31 9.13 -30.13
C ILE A 110 -12.69 9.27 -31.62
N LYS A 111 -12.97 10.48 -32.07
CA LYS A 111 -13.42 10.79 -33.43
C LYS A 111 -12.35 11.51 -34.25
N TYR A 112 -11.48 12.27 -33.60
CA TYR A 112 -10.46 13.10 -34.25
C TYR A 112 -9.06 12.53 -34.01
N THR A 113 -8.09 13.02 -34.78
CA THR A 113 -6.68 12.67 -34.59
C THR A 113 -6.24 13.13 -33.20
N LEU A 114 -5.55 12.26 -32.45
CA LEU A 114 -5.16 12.51 -31.05
C LEU A 114 -4.39 13.83 -30.86
N SER A 115 -3.57 14.22 -31.85
CA SER A 115 -2.82 15.48 -31.85
C SER A 115 -3.68 16.74 -31.82
N THR A 116 -4.95 16.65 -32.22
CA THR A 116 -5.87 17.79 -32.24
C THR A 116 -6.50 18.08 -30.88
N TYR A 117 -6.50 17.10 -29.96
CA TYR A 117 -7.21 17.16 -28.68
C TYR A 117 -8.71 17.53 -28.76
N ALA A 118 -9.31 17.51 -29.96
CA ALA A 118 -10.66 18.01 -30.19
C ALA A 118 -11.72 17.23 -29.40
N ASP A 119 -11.51 15.92 -29.24
CA ASP A 119 -12.37 15.06 -28.43
C ASP A 119 -12.33 15.39 -26.93
N LEU A 120 -11.35 16.15 -26.42
CA LEU A 120 -11.30 16.59 -25.02
C LEU A 120 -12.05 17.89 -24.75
N GLY A 121 -12.56 18.56 -25.79
CA GLY A 121 -13.22 19.88 -25.66
C GLY A 121 -14.44 19.90 -24.72
N PHE A 122 -15.04 18.74 -24.42
CA PHE A 122 -16.13 18.62 -23.45
C PHE A 122 -15.71 18.93 -22.01
N HIS A 123 -14.42 18.89 -21.67
CA HIS A 123 -13.91 19.26 -20.35
C HIS A 123 -13.80 20.79 -20.16
N VAL A 124 -13.78 21.58 -21.23
CA VAL A 124 -13.47 23.03 -21.18
C VAL A 124 -14.72 23.90 -20.99
N LEU A 125 -15.92 23.31 -20.89
CA LEU A 125 -17.18 24.04 -20.78
C LEU A 125 -18.06 23.58 -19.61
N ILE A 126 -17.54 23.63 -18.38
CA ILE A 126 -18.39 23.68 -17.16
C ILE A 126 -17.74 24.60 -16.13
N HIS A 127 -17.83 25.92 -16.36
CA HIS A 127 -17.80 26.93 -15.28
C HIS A 127 -18.36 28.28 -15.76
N ILE A 128 -19.50 28.29 -16.47
CA ILE A 128 -20.37 29.47 -16.50
C ILE A 128 -21.83 28.99 -16.60
N PHE A 129 -22.64 29.36 -15.59
CA PHE A 129 -24.08 29.05 -15.37
C PHE A 129 -24.35 27.59 -14.93
N ILE A 130 -24.94 27.28 -13.77
CA ILE A 130 -25.88 27.95 -12.84
C ILE A 130 -25.49 27.60 -11.40
#